data_AF-A0A8H7IT37-F1
#
_entry.id   AF-A0A8H7IT37-F1
#
_cell.length_a   1.000
_cell.length_b   1.000
_cell.length_c   1.000
_cell.angle_alpha   90.00
_cell.angle_beta   90.00
_cell.angle_gamma   90.00
#
_symmetry.space_group_name_H-M   'P 1'
#
loop_
_entity.id
_entity.type
_entity.pdbx_description
1 polymer ?
#
loop_
_entity_poly.entity_id
_entity_poly.type
_entity_poly.pdbx_seq_one_letter_code
_entity_poly.pdbx_strand_id
1 'polypeptide(L)'
;MASFELHPLFSSLRYQPAHALLPIQSGARCRVCAVLWDGNNKYLGCGGSFCPAHTPDETLFSRFVQVCCALQDSLKERCKQIPRAHNVQPWAPLHGMTASELWWWEMVNVFQLQCEISLAWLSTDWETILQGGWCNSLGGPIIEIREMKIAPPTYWNFTHCVFAIHLVIHGWWVFDPTGVQFGPDWPLLSPYDEYFARTRSNHRSRQLLTRSRSLGTSRSLAHLGRPPF
;
A
#
# COMPACT_ATOMS: atom_id res chain seq x y z
N MET A 1 2.90 -5.52 30.02
CA MET A 1 3.10 -4.87 28.70
C MET A 1 4.54 -4.36 28.67
N ALA A 2 5.41 -4.94 27.85
CA ALA A 2 6.78 -4.45 27.71
C ALA A 2 6.76 -3.06 27.07
N SER A 3 7.52 -2.11 27.61
CA SER A 3 7.66 -0.75 27.06
C SER A 3 8.42 -0.83 25.74
N PHE A 4 7.68 -0.91 24.64
CA PHE A 4 8.24 -0.84 23.28
C PHE A 4 8.92 0.51 23.02
N GLU A 5 8.58 1.56 23.77
CA GLU A 5 9.08 2.94 23.60
C GLU A 5 10.60 3.08 23.78
N LEU A 6 11.26 2.11 24.42
CA LEU A 6 12.70 2.15 24.67
C LEU A 6 13.56 1.50 23.57
N HIS A 7 12.97 0.97 22.49
CA HIS A 7 13.78 0.33 21.44
C HIS A 7 14.59 1.36 20.62
N PRO A 8 15.89 1.16 20.36
CA PRO A 8 16.73 2.06 19.57
C PRO A 8 16.25 2.35 18.13
N LEU A 9 15.25 1.61 17.65
CA LEU A 9 14.60 1.83 16.36
C LEU A 9 13.73 3.10 16.37
N PHE A 10 13.21 3.53 17.52
CA PHE A 10 12.24 4.63 17.59
C PHE A 10 12.88 6.02 17.48
N SER A 11 14.19 6.17 17.74
CA SER A 11 14.88 7.46 17.74
C SER A 11 15.44 7.89 16.37
N SER A 12 15.58 6.96 15.41
CA SER A 12 16.23 7.21 14.11
C SER A 12 15.25 7.33 12.93
N LEU A 13 13.96 7.11 13.17
CA LEU A 13 12.95 7.04 12.12
C LEU A 13 12.18 8.35 11.98
N ARG A 14 12.07 8.84 10.73
CA ARG A 14 11.33 10.08 10.38
C ARG A 14 9.82 9.96 10.67
N TYR A 15 9.32 8.73 10.74
CA TYR A 15 8.00 8.33 11.23
C TYR A 15 8.21 7.47 12.46
N GLN A 16 7.64 7.82 13.61
CA GLN A 16 7.74 6.98 14.79
C GLN A 16 6.84 5.74 14.61
N PRO A 17 7.37 4.50 14.51
CA PRO A 17 6.54 3.31 14.32
C PRO A 17 5.53 3.07 15.46
N ALA A 18 5.71 3.74 16.60
CA ALA A 18 4.78 3.72 17.73
C ALA A 18 3.34 4.08 17.32
N HIS A 19 3.14 4.95 16.31
CA HIS A 19 1.80 5.31 15.83
C HIS A 19 1.02 4.09 15.32
N ALA A 20 1.70 3.05 14.82
CA ALA A 20 1.07 1.86 14.26
C ALA A 20 0.93 0.72 15.28
N LEU A 21 1.65 0.74 16.40
CA LEU A 21 1.63 -0.35 17.39
C LEU A 21 0.25 -0.58 18.00
N LEU A 22 -0.40 0.49 18.48
CA LEU A 22 -1.75 0.39 19.07
C LEU A 22 -2.79 -0.10 18.05
N PRO A 23 -2.85 0.45 16.81
CA PRO A 23 -3.68 -0.10 15.76
C PRO A 23 -3.40 -1.58 15.49
N ILE A 24 -2.14 -1.99 15.34
CA ILE A 24 -1.76 -3.39 15.07
C ILE A 24 -2.36 -4.34 16.12
N GLN A 25 -2.33 -3.95 17.39
CA GLN A 25 -2.84 -4.73 18.52
C GLN A 25 -4.37 -4.73 18.66
N SER A 26 -5.10 -3.91 17.90
CA SER A 26 -6.56 -3.80 18.06
C SER A 26 -7.35 -4.99 17.50
N GLY A 27 -6.69 -5.95 16.85
CA GLY A 27 -7.31 -7.17 16.32
C GLY A 27 -7.02 -7.42 14.84
N ALA A 28 -7.60 -8.51 14.32
CA ALA A 28 -7.42 -8.93 12.94
C ALA A 28 -8.06 -7.94 11.96
N ARG A 29 -7.34 -7.64 10.88
CA ARG A 29 -7.77 -6.69 9.83
C ARG A 29 -7.70 -7.31 8.47
N CYS A 30 -8.61 -6.90 7.60
CA CYS A 30 -8.49 -7.24 6.19
C CYS A 30 -7.31 -6.49 5.55
N ARG A 31 -6.36 -7.20 4.95
CA ARG A 31 -5.26 -6.64 4.17
C ARG A 31 -5.72 -5.71 3.06
N VAL A 32 -6.88 -5.99 2.46
CA VAL A 32 -7.40 -5.28 1.28
C VAL A 32 -8.08 -3.98 1.68
N CYS A 33 -9.07 -4.04 2.58
CA CYS A 33 -9.89 -2.87 2.94
C CYS A 33 -9.60 -2.29 4.33
N ALA A 34 -8.65 -2.87 5.08
CA ALA A 34 -8.24 -2.47 6.43
C ALA A 34 -9.31 -2.60 7.53
N VAL A 35 -10.51 -3.11 7.21
CA VAL A 35 -11.60 -3.28 8.18
C VAL A 35 -11.22 -4.31 9.26
N LEU A 36 -11.45 -3.94 10.52
CA LEU A 36 -11.41 -4.82 11.68
C LEU A 36 -12.51 -5.87 11.61
N TRP A 37 -12.18 -7.12 11.93
CA TRP A 37 -13.14 -8.21 11.89
C TRP A 37 -12.77 -9.34 12.86
N ASP A 38 -13.74 -10.19 13.16
CA ASP A 38 -13.73 -11.15 14.28
C ASP A 38 -12.97 -12.47 14.04
N GLY A 39 -12.25 -12.61 12.92
CA GLY A 39 -11.15 -13.56 12.82
C GLY A 39 -11.46 -14.97 12.30
N ASN A 40 -12.53 -15.20 11.55
CA ASN A 40 -12.68 -16.40 10.71
C ASN A 40 -11.74 -16.38 9.49
N ASN A 41 -10.42 -16.35 9.71
CA ASN A 41 -9.38 -16.22 8.69
C ASN A 41 -9.54 -17.27 7.58
N LYS A 42 -9.94 -16.83 6.38
CA LYS A 42 -9.76 -17.61 5.14
C LYS A 42 -8.43 -17.22 4.50
N TYR A 43 -7.61 -18.22 4.20
CA TYR A 43 -6.27 -18.03 3.64
C TYR A 43 -6.34 -17.84 2.12
N LEU A 44 -5.80 -16.74 1.60
CA LEU A 44 -5.70 -16.47 0.15
C LEU A 44 -4.38 -16.96 -0.49
N GLY A 45 -3.60 -17.79 0.21
CA GLY A 45 -2.28 -18.21 -0.31
C GLY A 45 -1.19 -17.13 -0.18
N CYS A 46 -1.52 -15.95 0.33
CA CYS A 46 -0.61 -14.82 0.55
C CYS A 46 -0.74 -14.29 1.98
N GLY A 47 0.28 -13.56 2.45
CA GLY A 47 0.33 -13.06 3.83
C GLY A 47 -0.79 -12.06 4.15
N GLY A 48 -1.14 -11.96 5.44
CA GLY A 48 -2.21 -11.10 5.94
C GLY A 48 -3.54 -11.85 6.19
N SER A 49 -4.55 -11.10 6.61
CA SER A 49 -5.91 -11.59 6.92
C SER A 49 -6.93 -11.00 5.93
N PHE A 50 -8.04 -11.69 5.66
CA PHE A 50 -9.05 -11.25 4.68
C PHE A 50 -10.47 -11.35 5.26
N CYS A 51 -11.24 -10.27 5.15
CA CYS A 51 -12.64 -10.27 5.57
C CYS A 51 -13.54 -10.97 4.52
N PRO A 52 -14.76 -11.40 4.89
CA PRO A 52 -15.70 -12.08 3.99
C PRO A 52 -15.95 -11.36 2.65
N ALA A 53 -16.00 -10.02 2.67
CA ALA A 53 -16.22 -9.21 1.46
C ALA A 53 -15.07 -9.30 0.43
N HIS A 54 -13.89 -9.72 0.85
CA HIS A 54 -12.72 -9.92 -0.01
C HIS A 54 -12.25 -11.38 0.03
N THR A 55 -13.15 -12.29 0.42
CA THR A 55 -12.94 -13.71 0.18
C THR A 55 -13.17 -14.01 -1.29
N PRO A 56 -12.45 -14.97 -1.88
CA PRO A 56 -12.52 -15.21 -3.30
C PRO A 56 -13.84 -15.92 -3.59
N ASP A 57 -14.82 -15.17 -4.07
CA ASP A 57 -15.71 -15.68 -5.09
C ASP A 57 -14.90 -15.78 -6.41
N GLU A 58 -15.24 -16.70 -7.31
CA GLU A 58 -14.51 -16.88 -8.58
C GLU A 58 -14.76 -15.74 -9.59
N THR A 59 -14.77 -14.49 -9.12
CA THR A 59 -15.01 -13.29 -9.92
C THR A 59 -13.70 -12.73 -10.48
N LEU A 60 -13.80 -11.97 -11.58
CA LEU A 60 -12.67 -11.20 -12.13
C LEU A 60 -12.12 -10.19 -11.11
N PHE A 61 -12.97 -9.63 -10.25
CA PHE A 61 -12.55 -8.70 -9.21
C PHE A 61 -11.71 -9.40 -8.14
N SER A 62 -12.08 -10.61 -7.71
CA SER A 62 -11.26 -11.41 -6.79
C SER A 62 -9.88 -11.74 -7.36
N ARG A 63 -9.77 -12.02 -8.67
CA ARG A 63 -8.46 -12.15 -9.34
C ARG A 63 -7.67 -10.83 -9.33
N PHE A 64 -8.34 -9.70 -9.56
CA PHE A 64 -7.71 -8.38 -9.51
C PHE A 64 -7.14 -8.09 -8.11
N VAL A 65 -7.89 -8.39 -7.05
CA VAL A 65 -7.42 -8.28 -5.65
C VAL A 65 -6.17 -9.13 -5.43
N GLN A 66 -6.15 -10.38 -5.92
CA GLN A 66 -4.97 -11.26 -5.82
C GLN A 66 -3.74 -10.67 -6.53
N VAL A 67 -3.92 -10.08 -7.72
CA VAL A 67 -2.84 -9.39 -8.44
C VAL A 67 -2.29 -8.23 -7.60
N CYS A 68 -3.16 -7.40 -7.03
CA CYS A 68 -2.73 -6.29 -6.17
C CYS A 68 -1.96 -6.76 -4.92
N CYS A 69 -2.41 -7.84 -4.27
CA CYS A 69 -1.68 -8.46 -3.16
C CYS A 69 -0.31 -8.97 -3.61
N ALA A 70 -0.22 -9.67 -4.75
CA ALA A 70 1.03 -10.19 -5.29
C ALA A 70 2.03 -9.08 -5.65
N LEU A 71 1.54 -7.97 -6.23
CA LEU A 71 2.36 -6.79 -6.51
C LEU A 71 2.91 -6.17 -5.21
N GLN A 72 2.07 -6.06 -4.18
CA GLN A 72 2.51 -5.54 -2.89
C GLN A 72 3.54 -6.47 -2.22
N ASP A 73 3.35 -7.79 -2.28
CA ASP A 73 4.32 -8.76 -1.75
C ASP A 73 5.65 -8.71 -2.52
N SER A 74 5.61 -8.59 -3.85
CA SER A 74 6.82 -8.41 -4.67
C SER A 74 7.55 -7.11 -4.31
N LEU A 75 6.80 -6.01 -4.14
CA LEU A 75 7.37 -4.73 -3.70
C LEU A 75 8.04 -4.86 -2.33
N LYS A 76 7.38 -5.54 -1.37
CA LYS A 76 7.89 -5.76 -0.02
C LYS A 76 9.27 -6.44 -0.06
N GLU A 77 9.38 -7.54 -0.80
CA GLU A 77 10.64 -8.28 -0.90
C GLU A 77 11.74 -7.46 -1.58
N ARG A 78 11.42 -6.67 -2.62
CA ARG A 78 12.40 -5.74 -3.21
C ARG A 78 12.82 -4.63 -2.24
N CYS A 79 11.89 -4.08 -1.45
CA CYS A 79 12.19 -3.03 -0.47
C CYS A 79 13.07 -3.53 0.68
N LYS A 80 12.97 -4.81 1.07
CA LYS A 80 13.84 -5.45 2.08
C LYS A 80 15.29 -5.58 1.62
N GLN A 81 15.52 -5.58 0.30
CA GLN A 81 16.87 -5.65 -0.29
C GLN A 81 17.57 -4.29 -0.36
N ILE A 82 16.86 -3.18 -0.12
CA ILE A 82 17.45 -1.84 -0.11
C ILE A 82 18.40 -1.73 1.09
N PRO A 83 19.71 -1.45 0.88
CA PRO A 83 20.66 -1.29 1.96
C PRO A 83 20.21 -0.21 2.94
N ARG A 84 20.22 -0.53 4.24
CA ARG A 84 19.89 0.42 5.31
C ARG A 84 21.16 0.87 6.03
N ALA A 85 21.17 2.13 6.47
CA ALA A 85 22.25 2.64 7.29
C ALA A 85 22.40 1.78 8.56
N HIS A 86 23.64 1.53 8.95
CA HIS A 86 23.99 0.84 10.20
C HIS A 86 23.48 -0.61 10.34
N ASN A 87 23.18 -1.32 9.24
CA ASN A 87 22.68 -2.71 9.25
C ASN A 87 21.41 -2.92 10.10
N VAL A 88 20.63 -1.86 10.29
CA VAL A 88 19.40 -1.90 11.07
C VAL A 88 18.26 -2.43 10.18
N GLN A 89 17.57 -3.46 10.66
CA GLN A 89 16.36 -4.01 10.03
C GLN A 89 15.12 -3.56 10.82
N PRO A 90 14.49 -2.42 10.47
CA PRO A 90 13.36 -1.90 11.25
C PRO A 90 12.13 -2.82 11.21
N TRP A 91 12.04 -3.70 10.23
CA TRP A 91 11.00 -4.72 10.09
C TRP A 91 11.32 -6.04 10.82
N ALA A 92 12.41 -6.10 11.59
CA ALA A 92 12.73 -7.29 12.37
C ALA A 92 11.57 -7.65 13.33
N PRO A 93 11.27 -8.94 13.52
CA PRO A 93 10.19 -9.37 14.41
C PRO A 93 10.37 -8.85 15.84
N LEU A 94 9.28 -8.39 16.46
CA LEU A 94 9.26 -8.05 17.88
C LEU A 94 8.76 -9.23 18.71
N HIS A 95 9.35 -9.42 19.89
CA HIS A 95 8.95 -10.49 20.80
C HIS A 95 7.52 -10.29 21.32
N GLY A 96 6.75 -11.37 21.40
CA GLY A 96 5.40 -11.39 21.97
C GLY A 96 4.27 -10.97 21.02
N MET A 97 4.57 -10.68 19.74
CA MET A 97 3.55 -10.43 18.72
C MET A 97 3.01 -11.74 18.13
N THR A 98 1.71 -11.78 17.84
CA THR A 98 1.07 -12.83 17.05
C THR A 98 1.52 -12.77 15.58
N ALA A 99 1.28 -13.84 14.81
CA ALA A 99 1.64 -13.88 13.39
C ALA A 99 0.98 -12.75 12.56
N SER A 100 -0.27 -12.39 12.87
CA SER A 100 -0.98 -11.29 12.19
C SER A 100 -0.35 -9.94 12.51
N GLU A 101 -0.04 -9.69 13.78
CA GLU A 101 0.60 -8.45 14.23
C GLU A 101 2.01 -8.31 13.63
N LEU A 102 2.78 -9.41 13.58
CA LEU A 102 4.10 -9.44 12.95
C LEU A 102 4.05 -9.08 11.47
N TRP A 103 3.04 -9.55 10.74
CA TRP A 103 2.89 -9.21 9.33
C TRP A 103 2.65 -7.71 9.15
N TRP A 104 1.72 -7.12 9.92
CA TRP A 104 1.48 -5.67 9.85
C TRP A 104 2.71 -4.86 10.28
N TRP A 105 3.40 -5.29 11.33
CA TRP A 105 4.66 -4.69 11.77
C TRP A 105 5.71 -4.69 10.66
N GLU A 106 5.91 -5.83 9.99
CA GLU A 106 6.82 -5.94 8.84
C GLU A 106 6.42 -4.94 7.74
N MET A 107 5.15 -4.93 7.34
CA MET A 107 4.65 -4.10 6.24
C MET A 107 4.81 -2.60 6.49
N VAL A 108 4.43 -2.12 7.68
CA VAL A 108 4.57 -0.71 8.09
C VAL A 108 6.04 -0.27 7.98
N ASN A 109 6.98 -1.09 8.46
CA ASN A 109 8.38 -0.73 8.54
C ASN A 109 9.14 -0.93 7.22
N VAL A 110 8.77 -1.92 6.40
CA VAL A 110 9.38 -2.13 5.08
C VAL A 110 9.08 -0.95 4.16
N PHE A 111 7.83 -0.49 4.12
CA PHE A 111 7.39 0.54 3.18
C PHE A 111 7.62 1.97 3.63
N GLN A 112 8.22 2.17 4.80
CA GLN A 112 8.50 3.49 5.33
C GLN A 112 9.28 4.35 4.32
N LEU A 113 8.61 5.40 3.83
CA LEU A 113 9.10 6.36 2.83
C LEU A 113 9.47 5.72 1.48
N GLN A 114 8.85 4.60 1.11
CA GLN A 114 9.12 3.89 -0.16
C GLN A 114 8.04 4.14 -1.24
N CYS A 115 7.10 5.06 -1.01
CA CYS A 115 5.97 5.26 -1.92
C CYS A 115 6.40 5.68 -3.35
N GLU A 116 7.42 6.54 -3.49
CA GLU A 116 7.91 6.94 -4.83
C GLU A 116 8.59 5.79 -5.57
N ILE A 117 9.33 4.94 -4.84
CA ILE A 117 9.95 3.74 -5.41
C ILE A 117 8.87 2.78 -5.93
N SER A 118 7.72 2.70 -5.25
CA SER A 118 6.60 1.86 -5.70
C SER A 118 6.12 2.25 -7.11
N LEU A 119 6.11 3.54 -7.46
CA LEU A 119 5.73 3.98 -8.81
C LEU A 119 6.70 3.45 -9.86
N ALA A 120 8.01 3.60 -9.61
CA ALA A 120 9.03 3.18 -10.56
C ALA A 120 9.12 1.66 -10.74
N TRP A 121 9.01 0.91 -9.64
CA TRP A 121 9.15 -0.54 -9.68
C TRP A 121 7.89 -1.24 -10.17
N LEU A 122 6.72 -0.85 -9.65
CA LEU A 122 5.47 -1.50 -10.03
C LEU A 122 4.96 -1.07 -11.40
N SER A 123 5.45 0.03 -11.99
CA SER A 123 5.04 0.39 -13.37
C SER A 123 5.39 -0.71 -14.38
N THR A 124 6.57 -1.34 -14.23
CA THR A 124 7.00 -2.45 -15.09
C THR A 124 6.15 -3.70 -14.88
N ASP A 125 5.83 -3.99 -13.62
CA ASP A 125 4.99 -5.14 -13.28
C ASP A 125 3.56 -4.94 -13.84
N TRP A 126 3.02 -3.72 -13.72
CA TRP A 126 1.72 -3.35 -14.32
C TRP A 126 1.72 -3.48 -15.84
N GLU A 127 2.74 -2.98 -16.53
CA GLU A 127 2.85 -3.12 -17.99
C GLU A 127 2.88 -4.59 -18.41
N THR A 128 3.59 -5.44 -17.67
CA THR A 128 3.66 -6.88 -17.91
C THR A 128 2.28 -7.53 -17.74
N ILE A 129 1.54 -7.16 -16.69
CA ILE A 129 0.16 -7.61 -16.45
C ILE A 129 -0.76 -7.20 -17.61
N LEU A 130 -0.69 -5.94 -18.05
CA LEU A 130 -1.51 -5.42 -19.15
C LEU A 130 -1.22 -6.12 -20.47
N GLN A 131 0.05 -6.42 -20.78
CA GLN A 131 0.47 -7.21 -21.94
C GLN A 131 0.00 -8.67 -21.85
N GLY A 132 -0.10 -9.21 -20.63
CA GLY A 132 -0.62 -10.54 -20.34
C GLY A 132 -2.14 -10.68 -20.48
N GLY A 133 -2.83 -9.73 -21.13
CA GLY A 133 -4.26 -9.80 -21.42
C GLY A 133 -5.16 -9.12 -20.39
N TRP A 134 -4.62 -8.37 -19.44
CA TRP A 134 -5.44 -7.60 -18.48
C TRP A 134 -5.95 -6.27 -19.02
N CYS A 135 -5.40 -5.78 -20.13
CA CYS A 135 -5.85 -4.56 -20.78
C CYS A 135 -7.17 -4.78 -21.56
N ASN A 136 -8.09 -3.83 -21.50
CA ASN A 136 -9.40 -3.89 -22.14
C ASN A 136 -9.33 -4.01 -23.67
N SER A 137 -8.32 -3.42 -24.32
CA SER A 137 -8.11 -3.62 -25.77
C SER A 137 -7.80 -5.08 -26.14
N LEU A 138 -7.40 -5.91 -25.17
CA LEU A 138 -7.17 -7.35 -25.29
C LEU A 138 -8.29 -8.18 -24.63
N GLY A 139 -9.40 -7.54 -24.25
CA GLY A 139 -10.53 -8.18 -23.54
C GLY A 139 -10.36 -8.31 -22.03
N GLY A 140 -9.32 -7.69 -21.45
CA GLY A 140 -9.06 -7.71 -20.01
C GLY A 140 -9.89 -6.69 -19.20
N PRO A 141 -9.89 -6.79 -17.86
CA PRO A 141 -10.76 -5.98 -17.01
C PRO A 141 -10.29 -4.54 -16.78
N ILE A 142 -9.07 -4.16 -17.18
CA ILE A 142 -8.47 -2.85 -16.90
C ILE A 142 -8.53 -1.95 -18.14
N ILE A 143 -9.17 -0.79 -18.00
CA ILE A 143 -9.24 0.25 -19.04
C ILE A 143 -7.96 1.10 -19.04
N GLU A 144 -7.59 1.65 -17.89
CA GLU A 144 -6.42 2.52 -17.75
C GLU A 144 -5.85 2.48 -16.32
N ILE A 145 -4.56 2.80 -16.21
CA ILE A 145 -3.86 2.99 -14.93
C ILE A 145 -3.16 4.35 -14.95
N ARG A 146 -3.32 5.10 -13.86
CA ARG A 146 -2.69 6.41 -13.64
C ARG A 146 -1.85 6.38 -12.38
N GLU A 147 -0.66 6.96 -12.45
CA GLU A 147 0.17 7.26 -11.28
C GLU A 147 -0.35 8.54 -10.64
N MET A 148 -0.49 8.55 -9.32
CA MET A 148 -1.02 9.70 -8.60
C MET A 148 -0.17 10.06 -7.40
N LYS A 149 -0.01 11.37 -7.17
CA LYS A 149 0.51 11.93 -5.91
C LYS A 149 -0.62 12.60 -5.13
N ILE A 150 -0.65 12.34 -3.83
CA ILE A 150 -1.59 12.91 -2.86
C ILE A 150 -0.82 13.42 -1.64
N ALA A 151 -1.45 14.27 -0.83
CA ALA A 151 -0.91 14.70 0.46
C ALA A 151 -1.94 14.35 1.55
N PRO A 152 -1.75 13.26 2.33
CA PRO A 152 -2.69 12.91 3.37
C PRO A 152 -2.82 14.02 4.42
N PRO A 153 -4.02 14.29 4.99
CA PRO A 153 -4.23 15.39 5.92
C PRO A 153 -3.35 15.32 7.17
N THR A 154 -3.29 14.13 7.77
CA THR A 154 -2.50 13.85 8.98
C THR A 154 -0.99 13.90 8.71
N TYR A 155 -0.60 13.79 7.44
CA TYR A 155 0.77 13.66 6.98
C TYR A 155 1.07 14.65 5.85
N TRP A 156 0.55 15.87 5.97
CA TRP A 156 0.51 16.87 4.90
C TRP A 156 1.89 17.30 4.40
N ASN A 157 2.93 17.12 5.22
CA ASN A 157 4.32 17.39 4.89
C ASN A 157 4.95 16.26 4.05
N PHE A 158 4.20 15.19 3.78
CA PHE A 158 4.61 14.07 2.95
C PHE A 158 3.71 14.00 1.72
N THR A 159 4.37 13.89 0.56
CA THR A 159 3.68 13.49 -0.66
C THR A 159 3.69 11.98 -0.73
N HIS A 160 2.52 11.39 -0.95
CA HIS A 160 2.31 9.95 -1.03
C HIS A 160 1.90 9.55 -2.45
N CYS A 161 2.35 8.38 -2.88
CA CYS A 161 2.14 7.90 -4.24
C CYS A 161 1.22 6.68 -4.27
N VAL A 162 0.28 6.68 -5.21
CA VAL A 162 -0.68 5.60 -5.43
C VAL A 162 -0.94 5.37 -6.91
N PHE A 163 -1.63 4.28 -7.24
CA PHE A 163 -2.14 4.01 -8.58
C PHE A 163 -3.66 4.14 -8.59
N ALA A 164 -4.22 4.93 -9.50
CA ALA A 164 -5.63 4.87 -9.82
C ALA A 164 -5.86 3.97 -11.03
N ILE A 165 -6.76 3.00 -10.89
CA ILE A 165 -7.02 1.94 -11.84
C ILE A 165 -8.49 2.02 -12.24
N HIS A 166 -8.76 2.18 -13.52
CA HIS A 166 -10.12 2.18 -14.06
C HIS A 166 -10.46 0.78 -14.56
N LEU A 167 -11.44 0.15 -13.91
CA LEU A 167 -11.94 -1.18 -14.27
C LEU A 167 -13.21 -1.07 -15.10
N VAL A 168 -13.42 -2.00 -16.04
CA VAL A 168 -14.58 -2.00 -16.95
C VAL A 168 -15.93 -2.01 -16.21
N ILE A 169 -16.06 -2.86 -15.19
CA ILE A 169 -17.33 -3.06 -14.46
C ILE A 169 -17.37 -2.23 -13.17
N HIS A 170 -16.22 -2.04 -12.53
CA HIS A 170 -16.15 -1.54 -11.15
C HIS A 170 -15.73 -0.07 -11.05
N GLY A 171 -15.55 0.63 -12.17
CA GLY A 171 -15.16 2.03 -12.19
C GLY A 171 -13.74 2.26 -11.65
N TRP A 172 -13.52 3.42 -11.04
CA TRP A 172 -12.20 3.82 -10.52
C TRP A 172 -11.91 3.27 -9.12
N TRP A 173 -10.74 2.68 -8.99
CA TRP A 173 -10.18 2.17 -7.74
C TRP A 173 -8.80 2.76 -7.49
N VAL A 174 -8.43 2.91 -6.22
CA VAL A 174 -7.08 3.27 -5.80
C VAL A 174 -6.40 2.03 -5.26
N PHE A 175 -5.25 1.70 -5.84
CA PHE A 175 -4.28 0.74 -5.32
C PHE A 175 -3.15 1.49 -4.64
N ASP A 176 -3.04 1.27 -3.32
CA ASP A 176 -2.07 1.92 -2.45
C ASP A 176 -1.12 0.87 -1.84
N PRO A 177 -0.06 0.46 -2.57
CA PRO A 177 0.81 -0.61 -2.12
C PRO A 177 1.60 -0.26 -0.86
N THR A 178 1.79 1.03 -0.58
CA THR A 178 2.63 1.52 0.52
C THR A 178 1.85 2.29 1.59
N GLY A 179 0.53 2.45 1.44
CA GLY A 179 -0.32 3.20 2.37
C GLY A 179 -0.26 2.67 3.80
N VAL A 180 -0.04 1.35 3.96
CA VAL A 180 0.18 0.71 5.25
C VAL A 180 1.33 1.33 6.07
N GLN A 181 2.27 2.06 5.46
CA GLN A 181 3.30 2.82 6.18
C GLN A 181 2.72 3.86 7.17
N PHE A 182 1.46 4.27 6.97
CA PHE A 182 0.71 5.20 7.82
C PHE A 182 -0.14 4.51 8.91
N GLY A 183 -0.10 3.17 8.95
CA GLY A 183 -0.86 2.33 9.88
C GLY A 183 -1.68 1.25 9.17
N PRO A 184 -2.10 0.20 9.89
CA PRO A 184 -2.85 -0.92 9.33
C PRO A 184 -4.29 -0.56 8.92
N ASP A 185 -4.75 0.65 9.25
CA ASP A 185 -6.07 1.16 8.89
C ASP A 185 -6.12 1.74 7.46
N TRP A 186 -4.97 1.78 6.76
CA TRP A 186 -4.88 2.19 5.37
C TRP A 186 -5.13 1.01 4.42
N PRO A 187 -6.18 1.08 3.59
CA PRO A 187 -6.53 -0.02 2.70
C PRO A 187 -5.53 -0.15 1.55
N LEU A 188 -5.24 -1.39 1.13
CA LEU A 188 -4.51 -1.67 -0.10
C LEU A 188 -5.32 -1.30 -1.33
N LEU A 189 -6.63 -1.56 -1.31
CA LEU A 189 -7.57 -1.24 -2.37
C LEU A 189 -8.81 -0.54 -1.80
N SER A 190 -9.23 0.54 -2.46
CA SER A 190 -10.46 1.26 -2.10
C SER A 190 -11.09 1.88 -3.35
N PRO A 191 -12.43 2.01 -3.41
CA PRO A 191 -13.08 2.82 -4.42
C PRO A 191 -12.50 4.24 -4.41
N TYR A 192 -12.34 4.83 -5.59
CA TYR A 192 -11.66 6.12 -5.74
C TYR A 192 -12.23 7.21 -4.84
N ASP A 193 -13.56 7.37 -4.83
CA ASP A 193 -14.22 8.40 -4.02
C ASP A 193 -14.08 8.16 -2.51
N GLU A 194 -14.12 6.90 -2.06
CA GLU A 194 -13.92 6.54 -0.66
C GLU A 194 -12.49 6.82 -0.21
N TYR A 195 -11.50 6.47 -1.04
CA TYR A 195 -10.09 6.75 -0.76
C TYR A 195 -9.86 8.26 -0.64
N PHE A 196 -10.43 9.06 -1.54
CA PHE A 196 -10.32 10.52 -1.46
C PHE A 196 -11.11 11.13 -0.31
N ALA A 197 -12.25 10.56 0.08
CA ALA A 197 -12.99 11.00 1.26
C ALA A 197 -12.13 10.88 2.54
N ARG A 198 -11.35 9.79 2.68
CA ARG A 198 -10.43 9.58 3.81
C ARG A 198 -9.22 10.53 3.80
N THR A 199 -8.77 10.95 2.62
CA THR A 199 -7.60 11.82 2.45
C THR A 199 -7.97 13.30 2.34
N ARG A 200 -9.25 13.67 2.45
CA ARG A 200 -9.67 15.07 2.53
C ARG A 200 -9.40 15.64 3.91
N SER A 201 -8.69 16.75 3.96
CA SER A 201 -8.52 17.52 5.19
C SER A 201 -9.75 18.41 5.41
N ASN A 202 -10.22 18.49 6.66
CA ASN A 202 -11.18 19.52 7.05
C ASN A 202 -10.56 20.94 7.05
N HIS A 203 -9.23 21.06 6.90
CA HIS A 203 -8.59 22.36 6.72
C HIS A 203 -8.85 22.92 5.32
N ARG A 204 -9.78 23.88 5.26
CA ARG A 204 -10.20 24.62 4.05
C ARG A 204 -9.07 25.29 3.26
N SER A 205 -7.87 25.43 3.83
CA SER A 205 -6.78 26.25 3.29
C SER A 205 -5.74 25.49 2.45
N ARG A 206 -5.88 24.18 2.22
CA ARG A 206 -4.97 23.43 1.33
C ARG A 206 -5.76 22.59 0.34
N GLN A 207 -5.81 23.08 -0.90
CA GLN A 207 -6.24 22.26 -2.03
C GLN A 207 -5.38 21.00 -2.08
N LEU A 208 -6.03 19.83 -2.12
CA LEU A 208 -5.39 18.58 -2.47
C LEU A 208 -4.70 18.78 -3.83
N LEU A 209 -3.37 18.84 -3.83
CA LEU A 209 -2.58 18.79 -5.05
C LEU A 209 -2.61 17.35 -5.57
N THR A 210 -3.73 16.97 -6.17
CA THR A 210 -3.83 15.71 -6.89
C THR A 210 -3.18 15.90 -8.24
N ARG A 211 -2.01 15.28 -8.43
CA ARG A 211 -1.37 15.22 -9.75
C ARG A 211 -1.44 13.79 -10.25
N SER A 212 -2.02 13.60 -11.43
CA SER A 212 -2.07 12.30 -12.11
C SER A 212 -1.22 12.32 -13.37
N ARG A 213 -0.54 11.22 -13.66
CA ARG A 213 0.19 10.97 -14.92
C ARG A 213 -0.11 9.57 -15.43
N SER A 214 0.19 9.34 -16.71
CA SER A 214 0.09 7.99 -17.30
C SER A 214 1.08 7.04 -16.64
N LEU A 215 0.72 5.76 -16.57
CA LEU A 215 1.59 4.68 -16.11
C LEU A 215 2.98 4.73 -16.78
N GLY A 216 4.03 4.52 -16.00
CA GLY A 216 5.43 4.47 -16.47
C GLY A 216 6.13 5.83 -16.47
N THR A 217 5.40 6.94 -16.26
CA THR A 217 6.00 8.28 -16.30
C THR A 217 7.04 8.48 -15.20
N SER A 218 6.78 8.01 -13.98
CA SER A 218 7.72 8.13 -12.86
C SER A 218 9.01 7.35 -13.11
N ARG A 219 8.90 6.14 -13.68
CA ARG A 219 10.06 5.33 -14.08
C ARG A 219 10.89 6.06 -15.16
N SER A 220 10.24 6.59 -16.20
CA SER A 220 10.94 7.35 -17.24
C SER A 220 11.68 8.57 -16.69
N LEU A 221 11.10 9.28 -15.72
CA LEU A 221 11.78 10.41 -15.07
C LEU A 221 12.99 9.96 -14.25
N ALA A 222 12.87 8.87 -13.48
CA ALA A 222 13.97 8.32 -12.71
C ALA A 222 15.17 7.93 -13.61
N HIS A 223 14.91 7.32 -14.77
CA HIS A 223 15.96 7.02 -15.76
C HIS A 223 16.66 8.26 -16.31
N LEU A 224 15.98 9.40 -16.37
CA LEU A 224 16.54 10.68 -16.79
C LEU A 224 17.24 11.44 -15.66
N GLY A 225 17.43 10.81 -14.49
CA GLY A 225 17.97 11.46 -13.29
C GLY A 225 17.07 12.57 -12.74
N ARG A 226 15.79 12.59 -13.14
CA ARG A 226 14.80 13.56 -12.66
C ARG A 226 14.03 12.93 -11.50
N PRO A 227 13.66 13.73 -10.47
CA PRO A 227 12.81 13.22 -9.43
C PRO A 227 11.49 12.72 -10.03
N PRO A 228 11.01 11.52 -9.63
CA PRO A 228 9.68 11.06 -9.99
C PRO A 228 8.66 12.01 -9.34
N PHE A 229 8.20 12.98 -10.14
CA PHE A 229 7.36 14.14 -9.75
C PHE A 229 7.99 15.14 -8.78
#